data_AF-A0A356UDP6-F1
#
_entry.id   AF-A0A356UDP6-F1
#
_cell.length_a   1.000
_cell.length_b   1.000
_cell.length_c   1.000
_cell.angle_alpha   90.00
_cell.angle_beta   90.00
_cell.angle_gamma   90.00
#
_symmetry.space_group_name_H-M   'P 1'
#
loop_
_entity.id
_entity.type
_entity.pdbx_description
1 polymer ?
#
loop_
_entity_poly.entity_id
_entity_poly.type
_entity_poly.pdbx_seq_one_letter_code
_entity_poly.pdbx_strand_id
1 'polypeptide(L)' 'SRKEARQLVNHGHFTINGKKATIPSMLVKVGDVIQVKDSSKEMIKFQELKEQAAYKTPPE' A
#
# COMPACT_ATOMS: atom_id res chain seq x y z
N SER A 1 -10.41 -4.74 -3.60
CA SER A 1 -10.81 -6.00 -2.91
C SER A 1 -9.74 -6.45 -1.91
N ARG A 2 -10.10 -7.20 -0.84
CA ARG A 2 -9.12 -7.77 0.12
C ARG A 2 -8.10 -8.71 -0.55
N LYS A 3 -8.52 -9.40 -1.61
CA LYS A 3 -7.67 -10.32 -2.38
C LYS A 3 -6.58 -9.56 -3.16
N GLU A 4 -6.97 -8.45 -3.81
CA GLU A 4 -6.06 -7.57 -4.54
C GLU A 4 -5.04 -6.90 -3.62
N ALA A 5 -5.47 -6.46 -2.42
CA ALA A 5 -4.54 -5.90 -1.44
C ALA A 5 -3.43 -6.89 -1.05
N ARG A 6 -3.78 -8.17 -0.81
CA ARG A 6 -2.78 -9.23 -0.55
C ARG A 6 -1.82 -9.44 -1.71
N GLN A 7 -2.31 -9.38 -2.94
CA GLN A 7 -1.49 -9.50 -4.14
C GLN A 7 -0.47 -8.35 -4.21
N LEU A 8 -0.91 -7.11 -3.98
CA LEU A 8 -0.03 -5.95 -4.01
C LEU A 8 1.06 -6.01 -2.92
N VAL A 9 0.72 -6.51 -1.73
CA VAL A 9 1.69 -6.74 -0.66
C VAL A 9 2.68 -7.84 -1.03
N ASN A 10 2.22 -9.01 -1.51
CA ASN A 10 3.10 -10.12 -1.90
C ASN A 10 4.11 -9.76 -2.99
N HIS A 11 3.70 -8.96 -3.99
CA HIS A 11 4.61 -8.47 -5.03
C HIS A 11 5.60 -7.42 -4.51
N GLY A 12 5.38 -6.90 -3.29
CA GLY A 12 6.32 -6.03 -2.60
C GLY A 12 6.32 -4.60 -3.13
N HIS A 13 5.13 -4.09 -3.43
CA HIS A 13 4.92 -2.70 -3.81
C HIS A 13 5.01 -1.73 -2.63
N PHE A 14 5.01 -2.24 -1.39
CA PHE A 14 5.06 -1.44 -0.17
C PHE A 14 6.39 -1.57 0.57
N THR A 15 6.75 -0.49 1.24
CA THR A 15 7.86 -0.42 2.20
C THR A 15 7.33 0.09 3.53
N ILE A 16 7.83 -0.46 4.63
CA ILE A 16 7.55 -0.02 6.00
C ILE A 16 8.89 0.36 6.63
N ASN A 17 9.01 1.61 7.08
CA ASN A 17 10.25 2.15 7.67
C ASN A 17 11.47 1.92 6.76
N GLY A 18 11.30 2.09 5.45
CA GLY A 18 12.35 1.88 4.44
C GLY A 18 12.68 0.42 4.09
N LYS A 19 12.06 -0.57 4.75
CA LYS A 19 12.22 -2.00 4.45
C LYS A 19 11.07 -2.53 3.61
N LYS A 20 11.33 -3.45 2.68
CA LYS A 20 10.30 -4.06 1.82
C LYS A 20 9.31 -4.88 2.65
N ALA A 21 8.02 -4.56 2.54
CA ALA A 21 6.95 -5.27 3.23
C ALA A 21 6.24 -6.22 2.25
N THR A 22 6.62 -7.50 2.29
CA THR A 22 6.07 -8.56 1.41
C THR A 22 5.09 -9.50 2.09
N ILE A 23 4.90 -9.37 3.41
CA ILE A 23 4.09 -10.29 4.21
C ILE A 23 2.72 -9.66 4.49
N PRO A 24 1.60 -10.18 3.93
CA PRO A 24 0.28 -9.58 4.10
C PRO A 24 -0.32 -9.74 5.51
N SER A 25 0.27 -10.59 6.34
CA SER A 25 -0.08 -10.78 7.76
C SER A 25 0.81 -9.98 8.71
N MET A 26 1.63 -9.05 8.19
CA MET A 26 2.52 -8.23 9.01
C MET A 26 1.69 -7.32 9.93
N LEU A 27 2.05 -7.30 11.22
CA LEU A 27 1.46 -6.39 12.19
C LEU A 27 2.18 -5.05 12.12
N VAL A 28 1.40 -3.98 11.92
CA VAL A 28 1.88 -2.60 11.89
C VAL A 28 1.64 -1.98 13.27
N LYS A 29 2.60 -1.19 13.75
CA LYS A 29 2.48 -0.45 15.01
C LYS A 29 2.22 1.03 14.73
N VAL A 30 1.62 1.70 15.71
CA VAL A 30 1.46 3.16 15.67
C VAL A 30 2.85 3.80 15.59
N GLY A 31 3.06 4.65 14.58
CA GLY A 31 4.36 5.29 14.30
C GLY A 31 5.13 4.66 13.13
N ASP A 32 4.70 3.52 12.60
CA ASP A 32 5.30 2.94 11.39
C ASP A 32 4.95 3.77 10.15
N VAL A 33 5.97 4.04 9.32
CA VAL A 33 5.82 4.81 8.09
C VAL A 33 5.67 3.84 6.92
N ILE A 34 4.45 3.74 6.39
CA ILE A 34 4.13 2.95 5.20
C ILE A 34 4.30 3.81 3.95
N GLN A 35 5.09 3.34 2.99
CA GLN A 35 5.29 3.99 1.70
C GLN A 35 5.10 3.01 0.56
N VAL A 36 4.76 3.52 -0.61
CA VAL A 36 4.79 2.77 -1.86
C VAL A 36 6.19 2.89 -2.45
N LYS A 37 6.77 1.80 -2.94
CA LYS A 37 8.05 1.82 -3.64
C LYS A 37 7.96 2.73 -4.87
N ASP A 38 8.97 3.55 -5.12
CA ASP A 38 8.93 4.56 -6.20
C ASP A 38 8.63 3.95 -7.58
N SER A 39 9.26 2.82 -7.91
CA SER A 39 9.00 2.08 -9.15
C SER A 39 7.56 1.57 -9.30
N SER A 40 6.81 1.49 -8.20
CA SER A 40 5.41 1.04 -8.20
C SER A 40 4.43 2.21 -8.29
N LYS A 41 4.87 3.44 -7.96
CA LYS A 41 4.04 4.65 -8.04
C LYS A 41 3.70 5.04 -9.47
N GLU A 42 4.57 4.71 -10.41
CA GLU A 42 4.42 5.04 -11.84
C GLU A 42 3.47 4.08 -12.58
N MET A 43 3.07 2.97 -11.94
CA MET A 43 2.15 2.02 -12.57
C MET A 43 0.73 2.61 -12.60
N ILE A 44 0.08 2.52 -13.78
CA ILE A 44 -1.27 3.05 -14.05
C ILE A 44 -2.27 2.66 -12.95
N LYS A 45 -2.24 1.39 -12.52
CA LYS A 45 -3.08 0.87 -11.43
C LYS A 45 -2.93 1.63 -10.11
N PHE A 46 -1.72 2.07 -9.75
CA PHE A 46 -1.50 2.83 -8.51
C PHE A 46 -1.96 4.28 -8.63
N GLN A 47 -1.95 4.87 -9.83
CA GLN A 47 -2.49 6.21 -10.08
C GLN A 47 -4.01 6.22 -9.97
N GLU A 48 -4.68 5.27 -10.61
CA GLU A 48 -6.14 5.08 -10.50
C GLU A 48 -6.57 4.83 -9.05
N LEU A 49 -5.82 4.00 -8.31
CA LEU A 49 -6.09 3.73 -6.89
C LEU A 49 -5.89 4.97 -6.02
N LYS A 50 -4.92 5.83 -6.33
CA LYS A 50 -4.69 7.09 -5.59
C LYS A 50 -5.88 8.04 -5.76
N GLU A 51 -6.41 8.14 -6.97
CA GLU A 51 -7.59 8.95 -7.28
C GLU A 51 -8.84 8.41 -6.59
N GLN A 52 -9.03 7.09 -6.58
CA GLN A 52 -10.16 6.44 -5.90
C GLN A 52 -10.09 6.52 -4.37
N ALA A 53 -8.88 6.47 -3.80
CA ALA A 53 -8.68 6.55 -2.35
C ALA A 53 -9.01 7.94 -1.79
N ALA A 54 -8.83 9.00 -2.59
CA ALA A 54 -9.17 10.37 -2.20
C ALA A 54 -10.69 10.55 -1.93
N TYR A 55 -11.54 9.73 -2.55
CA TYR A 55 -13.00 9.77 -2.37
C TYR A 55 -13.51 8.97 -1.16
N LYS A 56 -12.67 8.12 -0.54
CA LYS A 56 -13.04 7.26 0.59
C LYS A 56 -12.24 7.62 1.85
N THR A 57 -12.21 8.90 2.19
CA THR A 57 -11.85 9.30 3.55
C THR A 57 -12.86 8.66 4.53
N PRO A 58 -12.41 7.96 5.57
CA PRO A 58 -13.30 7.45 6.59
C PRO A 58 -14.00 8.64 7.28
N PRO A 59 -15.33 8.59 7.52
CA PRO A 59 -15.96 9.55 8.42
C PRO A 59 -15.33 9.42 9.80
N GLU A 60 -15.19 10.56 10.49
CA GLU A 60 -14.54 10.75 11.79
C GLU A 60 -14.82 9.64 12.81
#